data_AF-A0A7S0HEF2-F1
#
_entry.id   AF-A0A7S0HEF2-F1
#
_cell.length_a   1.000
_cell.length_b   1.000
_cell.length_c   1.000
_cell.angle_alpha   90.00
_cell.angle_beta   90.00
_cell.angle_gamma   90.00
#
_symmetry.space_group_name_H-M   'P 1'
#
loop_
_entity.id
_entity.type
_entity.pdbx_description
1 polymer ?
#
loop_
_entity_poly.entity_id
_entity_poly.type
_entity_poly.pdbx_seq_one_letter_code
_entity_poly.pdbx_strand_id
1 'polypeptide(L)'
;HGAGVLPPWSHPQGSRGKVYIVGTAQKLNVSGYWLSEGINLYSSFDLEHWAFEGRIFANTSIRTSLPSTEPPAYRIERPKLMYNRLTRRYVLYFHLDSARF
;
A
#
# COMPACT_ATOMS: atom_id res chain seq x y z
N HIS A 1 4.36 16.58 -1.84
CA HIS A 1 4.95 15.22 -1.98
C HIS A 1 6.40 15.38 -2.42
N GLY A 2 7.37 15.02 -1.57
CA GLY A 2 8.78 15.07 -1.94
C GLY A 2 9.17 13.78 -2.64
N ALA A 3 9.45 13.86 -3.94
CA ALA A 3 10.09 12.75 -4.65
C ALA A 3 11.57 12.74 -4.25
N GLY A 4 11.89 12.04 -3.17
CA GLY A 4 13.27 11.61 -2.91
C GLY A 4 13.62 10.56 -3.95
N VAL A 5 13.98 10.98 -5.16
CA VAL A 5 14.45 10.07 -6.20
C VAL A 5 15.81 9.58 -5.76
N LEU A 6 15.86 8.35 -5.24
CA LEU A 6 17.10 7.61 -5.14
C LEU A 6 17.55 7.32 -6.58
N PRO A 7 18.73 7.79 -7.01
CA PRO A 7 19.26 7.46 -8.33
C PRO A 7 19.23 5.94 -8.55
N PRO A 8 18.94 5.43 -9.76
CA PRO A 8 18.91 4.00 -10.03
C PRO A 8 20.17 3.24 -9.54
N TRP A 9 21.30 3.93 -9.50
CA TRP A 9 22.60 3.44 -9.05
C TRP A 9 22.82 3.45 -7.52
N SER A 10 21.94 4.10 -6.76
CA SER A 10 22.07 4.28 -5.30
C SER A 10 21.53 3.10 -4.49
N HIS A 11 20.79 2.19 -5.13
CA HIS A 11 20.45 0.91 -4.52
C HIS A 11 21.62 -0.08 -4.74
N PRO A 12 22.23 -0.66 -3.69
CA PRO A 12 23.40 -1.56 -3.81
C PRO A 12 23.17 -2.89 -4.56
N GLN A 13 22.07 -3.00 -5.30
CA GLN A 13 21.64 -4.22 -5.97
C GLN A 13 21.35 -3.95 -7.46
N GLY A 14 22.31 -3.38 -8.17
CA GLY A 14 22.46 -3.67 -9.60
C GLY A 14 23.05 -5.08 -9.72
N SER A 15 22.47 -6.08 -10.38
CA SER A 15 21.74 -6.07 -11.65
C SER A 15 20.60 -7.10 -11.72
N ARG A 16 19.36 -6.60 -11.88
CA ARG A 16 18.11 -7.26 -12.32
C ARG A 16 17.13 -7.84 -11.28
N GLY A 17 17.18 -7.42 -10.02
CA GLY A 17 16.05 -7.69 -9.11
C GLY A 17 14.81 -6.88 -9.51
N LYS A 18 13.63 -7.51 -9.54
CA LYS A 18 12.35 -6.80 -9.65
C LYS A 18 12.09 -6.07 -8.34
N VAL A 19 11.96 -4.75 -8.38
CA VAL A 19 11.59 -3.93 -7.21
C VAL A 19 10.08 -3.81 -7.11
N TYR A 20 9.59 -3.66 -5.88
CA TYR A 20 8.16 -3.52 -5.62
C TYR A 20 7.88 -2.28 -4.78
N ILE A 21 6.87 -1.52 -5.17
CA ILE A 21 6.30 -0.44 -4.36
C ILE A 21 4.90 -0.85 -3.92
N VAL A 22 4.65 -0.64 -2.62
CA VAL A 22 3.33 -0.77 -2.02
C VAL A 22 2.79 0.61 -1.68
N GLY A 23 1.54 0.88 -2.05
CA GLY A 23 0.90 2.17 -1.85
C GLY A 23 -0.59 2.04 -1.60
N THR A 24 -1.19 3.05 -0.97
CA THR A 24 -2.64 3.14 -0.87
C THR A 24 -3.24 3.27 -2.26
N ALA A 25 -4.31 2.52 -2.54
CA ALA A 25 -5.06 2.61 -3.78
C ALA A 25 -5.75 3.99 -3.95
N GLN A 26 -6.52 4.12 -5.03
CA GLN A 26 -7.33 5.30 -5.27
C GLN A 26 -8.17 5.66 -4.04
N LYS A 27 -8.20 6.95 -3.73
CA LYS A 27 -9.05 7.48 -2.67
C LYS A 27 -10.41 7.84 -3.26
N LEU A 28 -11.45 7.39 -2.60
CA LEU A 28 -12.84 7.76 -2.91
C LEU A 28 -13.37 8.63 -1.77
N ASN A 29 -14.28 9.54 -2.10
CA ASN A 29 -15.00 10.29 -1.09
C ASN A 29 -16.10 9.39 -0.52
N VAL A 30 -15.96 9.01 0.74
CA VAL A 30 -16.92 8.21 1.50
C VAL A 30 -17.41 9.07 2.66
N SER A 31 -18.64 9.55 2.57
CA SER A 31 -19.29 10.40 3.58
C SER A 31 -18.45 11.61 4.00
N GLY A 32 -17.76 12.26 3.06
CA GLY A 32 -16.91 13.43 3.32
C GLY A 32 -15.43 13.13 3.60
N TYR A 33 -15.04 11.85 3.66
CA TYR A 33 -13.66 11.44 3.92
C TYR A 33 -13.01 10.84 2.67
N TRP A 34 -11.76 11.21 2.38
CA TRP A 34 -10.98 10.62 1.28
C TRP A 34 -10.28 9.34 1.73
N LEU A 35 -10.96 8.21 1.56
CA LEU A 35 -10.53 6.90 2.04
C LEU A 35 -10.03 6.03 0.88
N SER A 36 -8.96 5.28 1.13
CA SER A 36 -8.38 4.37 0.14
C SER A 36 -9.23 3.11 0.00
N GLU A 37 -9.46 2.67 -1.24
CA GLU A 37 -10.10 1.39 -1.52
C GLU A 37 -9.27 0.16 -1.08
N GLY A 38 -8.00 0.37 -0.76
CA GLY A 38 -7.11 -0.70 -0.32
C GLY A 38 -5.63 -0.37 -0.49
N ILE A 39 -4.84 -1.39 -0.83
CA ILE A 39 -3.40 -1.29 -1.03
C ILE A 39 -3.05 -1.93 -2.36
N ASN A 40 -2.38 -1.16 -3.21
CA ASN A 40 -1.89 -1.60 -4.51
C ASN A 40 -0.42 -1.98 -4.44
N LEU A 41 -0.04 -2.92 -5.30
CA LEU A 41 1.34 -3.32 -5.56
C LEU A 41 1.71 -2.92 -6.99
N TYR A 42 2.86 -2.29 -7.13
CA TYR A 42 3.49 -1.98 -8.40
C TYR A 42 4.87 -2.59 -8.42
N SER A 43 5.37 -2.86 -9.61
CA SER A 43 6.73 -3.35 -9.79
C SER A 43 7.47 -2.58 -10.87
N SER A 44 8.80 -2.63 -10.79
CA SER A 44 9.68 -2.03 -11.78
C SER A 44 10.99 -2.81 -11.83
N PHE A 45 11.76 -2.62 -12.89
CA PHE A 45 13.15 -3.05 -12.98
C PHE A 45 14.14 -1.86 -12.97
N ASP A 46 13.64 -0.63 -13.09
CA ASP A 46 14.44 0.59 -13.30
C ASP A 46 14.04 1.76 -12.40
N LEU A 47 13.05 1.59 -11.53
CA LEU A 47 12.43 2.61 -10.66
C LEU A 47 11.66 3.72 -11.41
N GLU A 48 11.50 3.61 -12.72
CA GLU A 48 10.87 4.63 -13.57
C GLU A 48 9.60 4.09 -14.24
N HIS A 49 9.68 2.91 -14.86
CA HIS A 49 8.55 2.26 -15.51
C HIS A 49 7.88 1.29 -14.55
N TRP A 50 6.64 1.59 -14.18
CA TRP A 50 5.88 0.84 -13.17
C TRP A 50 4.77 0.01 -13.80
N ALA A 51 4.79 -1.30 -13.56
CA ALA A 51 3.70 -2.20 -13.87
C ALA A 51 2.76 -2.33 -12.66
N PHE A 52 1.45 -2.25 -12.88
CA PHE A 52 0.47 -2.57 -11.84
C PHE A 52 0.36 -4.09 -11.70
N GLU A 53 0.67 -4.60 -10.50
CA GLU A 53 0.62 -6.04 -10.20
C GLU A 53 -0.73 -6.45 -9.62
N GLY A 54 -1.44 -5.52 -8.97
CA GLY A 54 -2.75 -5.76 -8.41
C GLY A 54 -3.03 -5.03 -7.10
N ARG A 55 -4.30 -5.07 -6.69
CA ARG A 55 -4.71 -4.66 -5.34
C ARG A 55 -4.54 -5.83 -4.38
N ILE A 56 -3.46 -5.80 -3.60
CA ILE A 56 -3.05 -6.89 -2.69
C ILE A 56 -3.82 -6.90 -1.36
N PHE A 57 -4.54 -5.82 -1.05
CA PHE A 57 -5.46 -5.75 0.08
C PHE A 57 -6.64 -4.85 -0.29
N ALA A 58 -7.86 -5.26 0.01
CA ALA A 58 -9.06 -4.47 -0.23
C ALA A 58 -9.68 -4.03 1.10
N ASN A 59 -10.13 -2.78 1.19
CA ASN A 59 -10.82 -2.27 2.38
C ASN A 59 -12.04 -3.15 2.74
N THR A 60 -12.77 -3.60 1.72
CA THR A 60 -13.91 -4.52 1.84
C THR A 60 -13.58 -5.91 2.36
N SER A 61 -12.29 -6.27 2.49
CA SER A 61 -11.88 -7.53 3.12
C SER A 61 -11.86 -7.46 4.65
N ILE A 62 -11.96 -6.26 5.24
CA ILE A 62 -12.03 -6.07 6.69
C ILE A 62 -13.42 -6.47 7.17
N ARG A 63 -13.48 -7.44 8.09
CA ARG A 63 -14.74 -7.97 8.64
C ARG A 63 -15.12 -7.38 9.99
N THR A 64 -14.20 -6.67 10.63
CA THR A 64 -14.51 -5.91 11.84
C THR A 64 -15.44 -4.77 11.48
N SER A 65 -16.56 -4.66 12.19
CA SER A 65 -17.51 -3.59 11.99
C SER A 65 -17.00 -2.27 12.59
N LEU A 66 -17.31 -1.18 11.91
CA LEU A 66 -17.18 0.16 12.45
C LEU A 66 -18.46 0.53 13.24
N PRO A 67 -18.37 1.40 14.26
CA PRO A 67 -19.54 1.99 14.89
C PRO A 67 -20.41 2.71 13.85
N SER A 68 -21.73 2.77 14.08
CA SER A 68 -22.68 3.43 13.17
C SER A 68 -22.43 4.92 12.94
N THR A 69 -21.61 5.55 13.79
CA THR A 69 -21.18 6.95 13.68
C THR A 69 -20.04 7.17 12.68
N GLU A 70 -19.39 6.10 12.22
CA GLU A 70 -18.31 6.11 11.23
C GLU A 70 -18.85 5.72 9.84
N PRO A 71 -18.23 6.20 8.75
CA PRO A 71 -18.54 5.71 7.42
C PRO A 71 -18.16 4.23 7.26
N PRO A 72 -18.74 3.51 6.29
CA PRO A 72 -18.57 2.07 6.15
C PRO A 72 -17.24 1.68 5.46
N ALA A 73 -16.14 2.36 5.78
CA ALA A 73 -14.81 2.07 5.27
C ALA A 73 -13.74 2.58 6.25
N TYR A 74 -12.67 1.82 6.39
CA TYR A 74 -11.54 2.22 7.23
C TYR A 74 -10.59 3.18 6.50
N ARG A 75 -9.85 4.00 7.24
CA ARG A 75 -8.64 4.65 6.75
C ARG A 75 -7.50 3.63 6.72
N ILE A 76 -6.84 3.54 5.57
CA ILE A 76 -5.68 2.69 5.35
C ILE A 76 -4.54 3.59 4.90
N GLU A 77 -3.43 3.59 5.63
CA GLU A 77 -2.31 4.48 5.37
C GLU A 77 -0.94 3.80 5.54
N ARG A 78 0.06 4.37 4.86
CA ARG A 78 1.49 4.10 5.03
C ARG A 78 1.84 2.60 5.00
N PRO A 79 1.40 1.83 3.99
CA PRO A 79 1.71 0.40 3.94
C PRO A 79 3.23 0.14 3.90
N LYS A 80 3.62 -1.01 4.43
CA LYS A 80 4.97 -1.58 4.45
C LYS A 80 4.86 -3.06 4.13
N LEU A 81 5.67 -3.52 3.19
CA LEU A 81 5.73 -4.92 2.80
C LEU A 81 7.11 -5.47 3.15
N MET A 82 7.16 -6.56 3.89
CA MET A 82 8.40 -7.17 4.35
C MET A 82 8.37 -8.67 4.08
N TYR A 83 9.48 -9.24 3.64
CA TYR A 83 9.60 -10.70 3.49
C TYR A 83 10.12 -11.33 4.77
N ASN A 84 9.37 -12.27 5.34
CA ASN A 84 9.82 -13.09 6.46
C ASN A 84 10.47 -14.38 5.92
N ARG A 85 11.80 -14.49 6.09
CA ARG A 85 12.58 -15.63 5.59
C ARG A 85 12.25 -16.96 6.26
N LEU A 86 11.83 -16.96 7.53
CA LEU A 86 11.52 -18.18 8.29
C LEU A 86 10.22 -18.81 7.78
N THR A 87 9.18 -18.01 7.60
CA THR A 87 7.88 -18.49 7.13
C THR A 87 7.77 -18.53 5.61
N ARG A 88 8.74 -17.93 4.91
CA ARG A 88 8.75 -17.72 3.45
C ARG A 88 7.51 -16.97 2.95
N ARG A 89 7.04 -16.00 3.74
CA ARG A 89 5.83 -15.21 3.43
C ARG A 89 6.15 -13.73 3.41
N TYR A 90 5.42 -13.01 2.58
CA TYR A 90 5.34 -11.55 2.69
C TYR A 90 4.35 -11.18 3.77
N VAL A 91 4.72 -10.20 4.60
CA VAL A 91 3.89 -9.63 5.65
C VAL A 91 3.63 -8.16 5.31
N LEU A 92 2.35 -7.82 5.24
CA LEU A 92 1.87 -6.48 4.96
C LEU A 92 1.48 -5.81 6.29
N TYR A 93 2.15 -4.71 6.61
CA TYR A 93 1.84 -3.85 7.74
C TYR A 93 1.32 -2.51 7.23
N PHE A 94 0.36 -1.91 7.92
CA PHE A 94 -0.20 -0.61 7.59
C PHE A 94 -0.89 -0.01 8.82
N HIS A 95 -1.08 1.32 8.80
CA HIS A 95 -1.96 1.97 9.77
C HIS A 95 -3.39 1.75 9.30
N LEU A 96 -4.19 1.13 10.17
CA LEU A 96 -5.62 0.94 10.02
C LEU A 96 -6.34 1.76 11.08
N ASP A 97 -7.25 2.63 10.67
CA ASP A 97 -8.04 3.46 11.57
C ASP A 97 -9.47 3.67 11.05
N SER A 98 -10.33 4.21 11.90
CA SER A 98 -11.62 4.76 11.47
C SER A 98 -11.42 5.95 10.52
N ALA A 99 -12.47 6.49 9.92
CA ALA A 99 -12.27 7.57 8.95
C ALA A 99 -11.86 8.90 9.59
N ARG A 100 -12.19 9.09 10.87
CA ARG A 100 -11.94 10.34 11.62
C ARG A 100 -10.51 10.48 12.16
N PHE A 101 -9.77 9.39 12.27
CA PHE A 101 -8.39 9.33 12.78
C PHE A 101 -7.47 8.72 11.72
#